data_AF-A0A177DCM1-F1
#
_entry.id   AF-A0A177DCM1-F1
#
_cell.length_a   1.000
_cell.length_b   1.000
_cell.length_c   1.000
_cell.angle_alpha   90.00
_cell.angle_beta   90.00
_cell.angle_gamma   90.00
#
_symmetry.space_group_name_H-M   'P 1'
#
loop_
_entity.id
_entity.type
_entity.pdbx_description
1 polymer ?
#
loop_
_entity_poly.entity_id
_entity_poly.type
_entity_poly.pdbx_seq_one_letter_code
_entity_poly.pdbx_strand_id
1 'polypeptide(L)'
;MSNPFCDNYVDDASTPPTSPISDGISEPIDWNSRNLVYLLSVLRPEEVAADILVFNPPLEALEDLTYPFHLQIHKKAVSTRIDSHPYSRDTHICTRRPQPCTLVAESNRECMSPELARRSLAHDLLSNIELVDATIARYNALWVIHNSDVSTLESILRAMCEMITIADDEWQGRLDQLCGMAAGDYTGQCVDGDCSAETRLEYHLLMTGRIALEDWIRCVGACLGMDSEKERAAHAEVYDEAGSFLGRAFYQMVG
;
A
#
# COMPACT_ATOMS: atom_id res chain seq x y z
N MET A 1 -2.83 -58.40 19.17
CA MET A 1 -2.44 -57.12 19.78
C MET A 1 -2.36 -56.13 18.65
N SER A 2 -3.43 -55.36 18.50
CA SER A 2 -3.70 -54.49 17.36
C SER A 2 -3.61 -53.05 17.87
N ASN A 3 -2.71 -52.25 17.30
CA ASN A 3 -2.66 -50.80 17.52
C ASN A 3 -3.41 -50.12 16.37
N PRO A 4 -4.58 -49.50 16.62
CA PRO A 4 -5.16 -48.49 15.75
C PRO A 4 -4.66 -47.09 16.17
N PHE A 5 -4.91 -46.11 15.31
CA PHE A 5 -4.67 -44.65 15.40
C PHE A 5 -3.64 -44.14 14.40
N CYS A 6 -4.09 -44.12 13.14
CA CYS A 6 -3.80 -43.02 12.23
C CYS A 6 -4.74 -41.87 12.62
N ASP A 7 -4.21 -40.76 13.11
CA ASP A 7 -4.89 -39.48 13.03
C ASP A 7 -3.98 -38.52 12.25
N ASN A 8 -4.48 -38.18 11.07
CA ASN A 8 -3.94 -37.17 10.18
C ASN A 8 -4.15 -35.80 10.85
N TYR A 9 -3.09 -35.18 11.36
CA TYR A 9 -3.06 -33.73 11.52
C TYR A 9 -2.74 -33.15 10.14
N VAL A 10 -3.77 -32.70 9.45
CA VAL A 10 -3.60 -31.79 8.31
C VAL A 10 -3.40 -30.41 8.92
N ASP A 11 -2.18 -29.89 8.81
CA ASP A 11 -1.86 -28.50 9.10
C ASP A 11 -2.79 -27.60 8.26
N ASP A 12 -3.63 -26.84 8.96
CA ASP A 12 -4.43 -25.76 8.41
C ASP A 12 -3.50 -24.58 8.14
N ALA A 13 -2.67 -24.71 7.10
CA ALA A 13 -1.89 -23.61 6.57
C ALA A 13 -2.85 -22.69 5.80
N SER A 14 -3.36 -21.69 6.51
CA SER A 14 -4.08 -20.56 5.93
C SER A 14 -3.13 -19.81 5.00
N THR A 15 -3.15 -20.17 3.72
CA THR A 15 -2.47 -19.43 2.65
C THR A 15 -3.28 -18.17 2.34
N PRO A 16 -2.63 -17.00 2.18
CA PRO A 16 -3.30 -15.78 1.75
C PRO A 16 -3.91 -16.01 0.35
N PRO A 17 -5.04 -15.34 0.04
CA PRO A 17 -5.74 -15.56 -1.22
C PRO A 17 -4.85 -15.13 -2.39
N THR A 18 -4.62 -16.07 -3.31
CA THR A 18 -3.97 -15.83 -4.61
C THR A 18 -4.79 -14.81 -5.40
N SER A 19 -4.10 -13.78 -5.91
CA SER A 19 -4.70 -12.67 -6.66
C SER A 19 -5.51 -13.15 -7.88
N PRO A 20 -6.56 -12.42 -8.30
CA PRO A 20 -7.25 -12.73 -9.54
C PRO A 20 -6.41 -12.27 -10.73
N ILE A 21 -5.81 -13.23 -11.43
CA ILE A 21 -5.19 -13.01 -12.75
C ILE A 21 -6.26 -12.41 -13.67
N SER A 22 -6.06 -11.18 -14.12
CA SER A 22 -6.85 -10.54 -15.17
C SER A 22 -5.88 -9.97 -16.20
N ASP A 23 -5.73 -10.72 -17.29
CA ASP A 23 -5.06 -10.28 -18.51
C ASP A 23 -5.61 -8.92 -18.96
N GLY A 24 -4.71 -8.06 -19.44
CA GLY A 24 -4.86 -6.72 -20.00
C GLY A 24 -6.28 -6.16 -20.19
N ILE A 25 -6.54 -5.02 -19.53
CA ILE A 25 -7.55 -3.98 -19.81
C ILE A 25 -8.82 -4.49 -20.53
N SER A 26 -9.90 -4.75 -19.77
CA SER A 26 -11.29 -4.32 -20.11
C SER A 26 -12.38 -4.90 -19.17
N GLU A 27 -12.07 -5.41 -17.98
CA GLU A 27 -13.14 -5.75 -17.03
C GLU A 27 -13.26 -4.69 -15.92
N PRO A 28 -14.47 -4.14 -15.71
CA PRO A 28 -14.79 -3.33 -14.54
C PRO A 28 -14.42 -4.10 -13.26
N ILE A 29 -13.82 -3.41 -12.30
CA ILE A 29 -13.53 -4.02 -11.00
C ILE A 29 -14.87 -4.32 -10.31
N ASP A 30 -15.09 -5.59 -10.00
CA ASP A 30 -16.19 -6.00 -9.14
C ASP A 30 -15.89 -5.60 -7.69
N TRP A 31 -16.60 -4.60 -7.15
CA TRP A 31 -16.35 -4.08 -5.80
C TRP A 31 -16.96 -4.95 -4.72
N ASN A 32 -16.46 -6.18 -4.63
CA ASN A 32 -16.71 -7.10 -3.53
C ASN A 32 -15.74 -6.84 -2.35
N SER A 33 -15.94 -7.52 -1.23
CA SER A 33 -15.13 -7.36 -0.02
C SER A 33 -13.64 -7.65 -0.27
N ARG A 34 -13.30 -8.60 -1.14
CA ARG A 34 -11.90 -8.94 -1.46
C ARG A 34 -11.18 -7.78 -2.15
N ASN A 35 -11.79 -7.21 -3.19
CA ASN A 35 -11.17 -6.10 -3.94
C ASN A 35 -11.07 -4.82 -3.10
N LEU A 36 -12.02 -4.59 -2.18
CA LEU A 36 -11.94 -3.49 -1.22
C LEU A 36 -10.82 -3.68 -0.19
N VAL A 37 -10.64 -4.90 0.33
CA VAL A 37 -9.50 -5.22 1.22
C VAL A 37 -8.18 -5.14 0.46
N TYR A 38 -8.14 -5.59 -0.80
CA TYR A 38 -6.95 -5.48 -1.63
C TYR A 38 -6.58 -4.02 -1.87
N LEU A 39 -7.55 -3.16 -2.20
CA LEU A 39 -7.32 -1.71 -2.30
C LEU A 39 -6.71 -1.12 -1.03
N LEU A 40 -7.18 -1.53 0.16
CA LEU A 40 -6.58 -1.10 1.42
C LEU A 40 -5.17 -1.65 1.62
N SER A 41 -4.92 -2.90 1.24
CA SER A 41 -3.57 -3.49 1.33
C SER A 41 -2.56 -2.77 0.43
N VAL A 42 -3.05 -2.16 -0.66
CA VAL A 42 -2.25 -1.38 -1.61
C VAL A 42 -2.02 0.05 -1.11
N LEU A 43 -3.09 0.74 -0.66
CA LEU A 43 -3.01 2.13 -0.22
C LEU A 43 -2.44 2.30 1.20
N ARG A 44 -2.63 1.30 2.07
CA ARG A 44 -2.33 1.36 3.50
C ARG A 44 -1.70 0.05 4.00
N PRO A 45 -0.61 -0.42 3.37
CA PRO A 45 -0.02 -1.74 3.66
C PRO A 45 0.40 -1.88 5.14
N GLU A 46 0.95 -0.82 5.74
CA GLU A 46 1.40 -0.83 7.13
C GLU A 46 0.23 -0.94 8.11
N GLU A 47 -0.87 -0.21 7.88
CA GLU A 47 -2.04 -0.29 8.74
C GLU A 47 -2.81 -1.61 8.60
N VAL A 48 -2.79 -2.20 7.41
CA VAL A 48 -3.33 -3.55 7.19
C VAL A 48 -2.46 -4.58 7.90
N ALA A 49 -1.14 -4.52 7.75
CA ALA A 49 -0.20 -5.43 8.41
C ALA A 49 -0.28 -5.35 9.95
N ALA A 50 -0.59 -4.17 10.49
CA ALA A 50 -0.76 -3.96 11.93
C ALA A 50 -2.16 -4.34 12.47
N ASP A 51 -3.10 -4.76 11.62
CA ASP A 51 -4.50 -5.07 11.99
C ASP A 51 -5.22 -3.92 12.75
N ILE A 52 -4.94 -2.68 12.34
CA ILE A 52 -5.51 -1.49 12.98
C ILE A 52 -6.66 -0.85 12.19
N LEU A 53 -6.99 -1.35 11.01
CA LEU A 53 -8.16 -0.92 10.23
C LEU A 53 -9.39 -1.74 10.60
N VAL A 54 -10.54 -1.09 10.76
CA VAL A 54 -11.80 -1.72 11.15
C VAL A 54 -12.92 -1.20 10.26
N PHE A 55 -13.65 -2.13 9.65
CA PHE A 55 -14.90 -1.82 8.96
C PHE A 55 -16.05 -1.73 9.96
N ASN A 56 -16.88 -0.71 9.79
CA ASN A 56 -18.13 -0.55 10.51
C ASN A 56 -19.25 -0.24 9.51
N PRO A 57 -20.25 -1.11 9.35
CA PRO A 57 -20.35 -2.47 9.90
C PRO A 57 -19.25 -3.41 9.34
N PRO A 58 -19.01 -4.59 9.94
CA PRO A 58 -18.11 -5.60 9.35
C PRO A 58 -18.53 -5.96 7.92
N LEU A 59 -17.56 -6.26 7.04
CA LEU A 59 -17.81 -6.51 5.63
C LEU A 59 -18.70 -7.74 5.38
N GLU A 60 -18.57 -8.75 6.23
CA GLU A 60 -19.32 -10.00 6.17
C GLU A 60 -20.78 -9.79 6.56
N ALA A 61 -21.04 -8.82 7.44
CA ALA A 61 -22.38 -8.49 7.89
C ALA A 61 -23.14 -7.61 6.88
N LEU A 62 -22.46 -7.07 5.87
CA LEU A 62 -23.04 -6.07 4.96
C LEU A 62 -24.22 -6.64 4.14
N GLU A 63 -24.17 -7.93 3.79
CA GLU A 63 -25.22 -8.61 3.03
C GLU A 63 -26.51 -8.85 3.86
N ASP A 64 -26.37 -8.92 5.18
CA ASP A 64 -27.49 -9.18 6.10
C ASP A 64 -28.19 -7.89 6.58
N LEU A 65 -27.66 -6.72 6.20
CA LEU A 65 -28.19 -5.43 6.63
C LEU A 65 -29.41 -5.02 5.80
N THR A 66 -30.30 -4.30 6.47
CA THR A 66 -31.42 -3.63 5.81
C THR A 66 -31.01 -2.20 5.46
N TYR A 67 -31.38 -1.74 4.27
CA TYR A 67 -31.18 -0.36 3.80
C TYR A 67 -31.51 0.69 4.90
N PRO A 68 -30.70 1.77 5.04
CA PRO A 68 -29.57 2.16 4.20
C PRO A 68 -28.25 1.45 4.51
N PHE A 69 -27.46 1.18 3.46
CA PHE A 69 -26.11 0.65 3.59
C PHE A 69 -25.13 1.81 3.73
N HIS A 70 -24.38 1.84 4.84
CA HIS A 70 -23.34 2.83 5.08
C HIS A 70 -22.14 2.15 5.70
N LEU A 71 -21.00 2.21 5.01
CA LEU A 71 -19.78 1.51 5.36
C LEU A 71 -18.68 2.52 5.67
N GLN A 72 -18.04 2.37 6.82
CA GLN A 72 -17.00 3.24 7.30
C GLN A 72 -15.75 2.43 7.64
N ILE A 73 -14.57 3.00 7.39
CA ILE A 73 -13.30 2.44 7.84
C ILE A 73 -12.75 3.33 8.94
N HIS A 74 -12.38 2.72 10.05
CA HIS A 74 -11.74 3.38 11.17
C HIS A 74 -10.33 2.84 11.40
N LYS A 75 -9.42 3.71 11.85
CA LYS A 75 -8.10 3.35 12.35
C LYS A 75 -8.15 3.32 13.89
N LYS A 76 -7.89 2.16 14.49
CA LYS A 76 -7.72 2.01 15.93
C LYS A 76 -6.50 2.83 16.38
N ALA A 77 -6.61 3.57 17.48
CA ALA A 77 -5.42 4.12 18.11
C ALA A 77 -4.57 2.98 18.69
N VAL A 78 -3.31 2.89 18.26
CA VAL A 78 -2.33 1.98 18.88
C VAL A 78 -2.07 2.50 20.28
N SER A 79 -2.56 1.80 21.30
CA SER A 79 -2.27 2.13 22.69
C SER A 79 -0.81 1.80 22.98
N THR A 80 0.05 2.80 22.95
CA THR A 80 1.48 2.69 23.31
C THR A 80 1.70 2.54 24.82
N ARG A 81 0.65 2.39 25.63
CA ARG A 81 0.79 2.11 27.06
C ARG A 81 1.19 0.65 27.28
N ILE A 82 2.49 0.43 27.38
CA ILE A 82 3.05 -0.68 28.13
C ILE A 82 2.70 -0.43 29.61
N ASP A 83 1.51 -0.83 30.04
CA ASP A 83 1.17 -0.85 31.45
C ASP A 83 1.97 -1.99 32.10
N SER A 84 3.20 -1.70 32.54
CA SER A 84 4.12 -2.63 33.19
C SER A 84 3.72 -2.99 34.63
N HIS A 85 2.48 -2.73 35.04
CA HIS A 85 1.98 -3.03 36.39
C HIS A 85 0.66 -3.81 36.30
N PRO A 86 0.70 -5.16 36.25
CA PRO A 86 -0.50 -5.93 36.47
C PRO A 86 -0.82 -5.85 37.97
N TYR A 87 -2.00 -5.35 38.30
CA TYR A 87 -2.58 -5.26 39.66
C TYR A 87 -2.01 -4.19 40.62
N SER A 88 -2.58 -2.99 40.57
CA SER A 88 -2.76 -2.16 41.77
C SER A 88 -4.22 -2.27 42.22
N ARG A 89 -4.45 -2.43 43.52
CA ARG A 89 -5.79 -2.51 44.14
C ARG A 89 -6.58 -1.19 44.02
N ASP A 90 -5.92 -0.12 43.59
CA ASP A 90 -6.47 1.22 43.39
C ASP A 90 -6.71 1.57 41.90
N THR A 91 -6.69 0.60 40.98
CA THR A 91 -7.09 0.88 39.60
C THR A 91 -8.59 1.19 39.58
N HIS A 92 -8.89 2.47 39.35
CA HIS A 92 -10.23 2.97 39.07
C HIS A 92 -10.92 2.04 38.07
N ILE A 93 -12.15 1.63 38.42
CA ILE A 93 -13.10 0.87 37.60
C ILE A 93 -12.79 1.07 36.12
N CYS A 94 -12.38 -0.01 35.43
CA CYS A 94 -12.24 -0.05 33.98
C CYS A 94 -13.60 0.26 33.34
N THR A 95 -13.98 1.53 33.28
CA THR A 95 -15.01 1.99 32.38
C THR A 95 -14.47 1.67 31.00
N ARG A 96 -15.09 0.71 30.31
CA ARG A 96 -14.90 0.37 28.90
C ARG A 96 -15.16 1.63 28.05
N ARG A 97 -14.27 2.62 28.10
CA ARG A 97 -14.29 3.73 27.16
C ARG A 97 -13.96 3.13 25.80
N PRO A 98 -14.77 3.38 24.76
CA PRO A 98 -14.41 2.99 23.40
C PRO A 98 -12.99 3.49 23.13
N GLN A 99 -12.13 2.62 22.60
CA GLN A 99 -10.81 3.08 22.14
C GLN A 99 -11.03 4.20 21.13
N PRO A 100 -10.23 5.28 21.18
CA PRO A 100 -10.36 6.33 20.18
C PRO A 100 -10.06 5.72 18.80
N CYS A 101 -11.02 5.87 17.91
CA CYS A 101 -10.94 5.45 16.52
C CYS A 101 -10.99 6.71 15.64
N THR A 102 -10.11 6.78 14.65
CA THR A 102 -10.11 7.86 13.66
C THR A 102 -10.83 7.36 12.41
N LEU A 103 -11.83 8.08 11.92
CA LEU A 103 -12.46 7.78 10.64
C LEU A 103 -11.43 7.99 9.52
N VAL A 104 -11.24 6.98 8.68
CA VAL A 104 -10.30 6.97 7.57
C VAL A 104 -11.01 7.33 6.27
N ALA A 105 -12.16 6.68 6.02
CA ALA A 105 -12.98 6.85 4.83
C ALA A 105 -14.40 6.37 5.12
N GLU A 106 -15.38 6.88 4.38
CA GLU A 106 -16.77 6.43 4.46
C GLU A 106 -17.46 6.37 3.10
N SER A 107 -18.39 5.42 2.96
CA SER A 107 -19.32 5.40 1.84
C SER A 107 -20.36 6.51 2.01
N ASN A 108 -21.08 6.82 0.93
CA ASN A 108 -22.32 7.59 1.01
C ASN A 108 -23.29 6.96 2.04
N ARG A 109 -24.09 7.82 2.67
CA ARG A 109 -24.97 7.43 3.79
C ARG A 109 -26.22 6.66 3.38
N GLU A 110 -26.57 6.72 2.11
CA GLU A 110 -27.84 6.20 1.57
C GLU A 110 -27.60 5.25 0.38
N CYS A 111 -26.56 4.41 0.45
CA CYS A 111 -26.33 3.42 -0.59
C CYS A 111 -27.49 2.41 -0.63
N MET A 112 -27.98 2.13 -1.83
CA MET A 112 -29.15 1.26 -2.07
C MET A 112 -28.81 -0.23 -2.02
N SER A 113 -27.52 -0.57 -2.09
CA SER A 113 -27.04 -1.96 -2.02
C SER A 113 -25.66 -2.05 -1.37
N PRO A 114 -25.26 -3.23 -0.87
CA PRO A 114 -23.91 -3.51 -0.36
C PRO A 114 -22.79 -3.16 -1.35
N GLU A 115 -22.98 -3.49 -2.63
CA GLU A 115 -21.99 -3.23 -3.69
C GLU A 115 -21.81 -1.73 -3.92
N LEU A 116 -22.90 -0.96 -3.87
CA LEU A 116 -22.83 0.50 -3.97
C LEU A 116 -22.13 1.13 -2.75
N ALA A 117 -22.30 0.56 -1.55
CA ALA A 117 -21.58 1.02 -0.37
C ALA A 117 -20.07 0.74 -0.49
N ARG A 118 -19.68 -0.47 -0.91
CA ARG A 118 -18.27 -0.82 -1.17
C ARG A 118 -17.65 0.05 -2.26
N ARG A 119 -18.36 0.24 -3.37
CA ARG A 119 -17.92 1.11 -4.47
C ARG A 119 -17.76 2.57 -4.02
N SER A 120 -18.72 3.09 -3.27
CA SER A 120 -18.67 4.47 -2.76
C SER A 120 -17.53 4.68 -1.78
N LEU A 121 -17.24 3.68 -0.93
CA LEU A 121 -16.10 3.73 -0.02
C LEU A 121 -14.76 3.63 -0.78
N ALA A 122 -14.67 2.79 -1.80
CA ALA A 122 -13.50 2.73 -2.67
C ALA A 122 -13.23 4.06 -3.36
N HIS A 123 -14.28 4.73 -3.85
CA HIS A 123 -14.19 6.08 -4.40
C HIS A 123 -13.65 7.08 -3.37
N ASP A 124 -14.16 7.06 -2.12
CA ASP A 124 -13.68 7.94 -1.06
C ASP A 124 -12.19 7.72 -0.75
N LEU A 125 -11.74 6.45 -0.69
CA LEU A 125 -10.33 6.08 -0.52
C LEU A 125 -9.43 6.57 -1.67
N LEU A 126 -9.95 6.56 -2.91
CA LEU A 126 -9.24 6.96 -4.13
C LEU A 126 -9.33 8.48 -4.42
N SER A 127 -10.12 9.22 -3.65
CA SER A 127 -10.34 10.66 -3.88
C SER A 127 -9.09 11.51 -3.67
N ASN A 128 -8.12 11.01 -2.88
CA ASN A 128 -6.83 11.65 -2.70
C ASN A 128 -5.88 11.28 -3.84
N ILE A 129 -5.90 12.10 -4.90
CA ILE A 129 -5.10 11.91 -6.12
C ILE A 129 -3.60 11.85 -5.80
N GLU A 130 -3.11 12.76 -4.95
CA GLU A 130 -1.69 12.81 -4.58
C GLU A 130 -1.22 11.52 -3.91
N LEU A 131 -2.05 10.95 -3.02
CA LEU A 131 -1.77 9.66 -2.39
C LEU A 131 -1.74 8.52 -3.41
N VAL A 132 -2.70 8.51 -4.34
CA VAL A 132 -2.78 7.48 -5.38
C VAL A 132 -1.55 7.53 -6.28
N ASP A 133 -1.20 8.70 -6.80
CA ASP A 133 -0.04 8.90 -7.66
C ASP A 133 1.27 8.52 -6.95
N ALA A 134 1.44 8.95 -5.69
CA ALA A 134 2.60 8.58 -4.88
C ALA A 134 2.68 7.05 -4.65
N THR A 135 1.53 6.40 -4.46
CA THR A 135 1.45 4.94 -4.26
C THR A 135 1.77 4.18 -5.55
N ILE A 136 1.25 4.62 -6.69
CA ILE A 136 1.60 4.05 -8.00
C ILE A 136 3.10 4.22 -8.27
N ALA A 137 3.66 5.41 -8.03
CA ALA A 137 5.09 5.67 -8.20
C ALA A 137 5.95 4.76 -7.30
N ARG A 138 5.52 4.53 -6.05
CA ARG A 138 6.17 3.59 -5.14
C ARG A 138 6.16 2.16 -5.67
N TYR A 139 5.03 1.67 -6.17
CA TYR A 139 4.94 0.31 -6.73
C TYR A 139 5.79 0.16 -8.00
N ASN A 140 5.81 1.18 -8.85
CA ASN A 140 6.71 1.20 -10.02
C ASN A 140 8.18 1.15 -9.59
N ALA A 141 8.59 1.93 -8.58
CA ALA A 141 9.94 1.89 -8.04
C ALA A 141 10.29 0.51 -7.47
N LEU A 142 9.39 -0.11 -6.71
CA LEU A 142 9.56 -1.46 -6.18
C LEU A 142 9.69 -2.50 -7.30
N TRP A 143 8.86 -2.41 -8.34
CA TRP A 143 8.94 -3.27 -9.51
C TRP A 143 10.31 -3.14 -10.21
N VAL A 144 10.76 -1.92 -10.49
CA VAL A 144 12.07 -1.66 -11.12
C VAL A 144 13.20 -2.28 -10.30
N ILE A 145 13.20 -2.05 -8.99
CA ILE A 145 14.22 -2.60 -8.09
C ILE A 145 14.18 -4.13 -8.12
N HIS A 146 13.02 -4.75 -7.94
CA HIS A 146 12.94 -6.21 -7.85
C HIS A 146 13.18 -6.92 -9.19
N ASN A 147 12.87 -6.27 -10.31
CA ASN A 147 13.08 -6.83 -11.64
C ASN A 147 14.49 -6.54 -12.21
N SER A 148 15.29 -5.73 -11.53
CA SER A 148 16.65 -5.40 -11.96
C SER A 148 17.62 -6.57 -11.74
N ASP A 149 18.64 -6.65 -12.60
CA ASP A 149 19.79 -7.53 -12.37
C ASP A 149 20.67 -7.02 -11.22
N VAL A 150 21.56 -7.89 -10.72
CA VAL A 150 22.44 -7.57 -9.58
C VAL A 150 23.34 -6.36 -9.87
N SER A 151 23.90 -6.26 -11.09
CA SER A 151 24.78 -5.13 -11.43
C SER A 151 24.05 -3.79 -11.43
N THR A 152 22.80 -3.79 -11.88
CA THR A 152 21.91 -2.64 -11.90
C THR A 152 21.51 -2.27 -10.47
N LEU A 153 21.16 -3.25 -9.63
CA LEU A 153 20.90 -3.04 -8.21
C LEU A 153 22.10 -2.43 -7.47
N GLU A 154 23.32 -2.91 -7.72
CA GLU A 154 24.55 -2.35 -7.15
C GLU A 154 24.79 -0.91 -7.63
N SER A 155 24.43 -0.60 -8.88
CA SER A 155 24.50 0.75 -9.43
C SER A 155 23.47 1.67 -8.78
N ILE A 156 22.22 1.21 -8.64
CA ILE A 156 21.14 1.94 -7.96
C ILE A 156 21.53 2.22 -6.51
N LEU A 157 22.04 1.21 -5.78
CA LEU A 157 22.47 1.38 -4.39
C LEU A 157 23.55 2.45 -4.25
N ARG A 158 24.56 2.43 -5.13
CA ARG A 158 25.61 3.46 -5.15
C ARG A 158 25.02 4.85 -5.42
N ALA A 159 24.14 4.96 -6.42
CA ALA A 159 23.49 6.23 -6.75
C ALA A 159 22.64 6.77 -5.58
N MET A 160 21.89 5.92 -4.87
CA MET A 160 21.13 6.32 -3.68
C MET A 160 22.04 6.78 -2.54
N CYS A 161 23.15 6.06 -2.30
CA CYS A 161 24.15 6.45 -1.32
C CYS A 161 24.87 7.75 -1.67
N GLU A 162 25.04 8.08 -2.95
CA GLU A 162 25.57 9.38 -3.37
C GLU A 162 24.50 10.48 -3.18
N MET A 163 23.26 10.20 -3.61
CA MET A 163 22.12 11.10 -3.50
C MET A 163 21.88 11.57 -2.06
N ILE A 164 22.07 10.72 -1.05
CA ILE A 164 21.89 11.14 0.35
C ILE A 164 22.90 12.22 0.80
N THR A 165 24.02 12.38 0.09
CA THR A 165 25.11 13.30 0.44
C THR A 165 25.15 14.58 -0.40
N ILE A 166 24.38 14.66 -1.50
CA ILE A 166 24.35 15.87 -2.34
C ILE A 166 23.85 17.07 -1.53
N ALA A 167 24.27 18.29 -1.88
CA ALA A 167 23.80 19.49 -1.19
C ALA A 167 22.32 19.79 -1.52
N ASP A 168 21.62 20.53 -0.64
CA ASP A 168 20.18 20.77 -0.79
C ASP A 168 19.84 21.61 -2.03
N ASP A 169 20.73 22.50 -2.45
CA ASP A 169 20.62 23.27 -3.69
C ASP A 169 20.74 22.38 -4.93
N GLU A 170 21.65 21.41 -4.91
CA GLU A 170 21.76 20.40 -5.97
C GLU A 170 20.52 19.49 -5.99
N TRP A 171 20.05 19.05 -4.81
CA TRP A 171 18.84 18.23 -4.69
C TRP A 171 17.64 18.93 -5.31
N GLN A 172 17.39 20.18 -4.90
CA GLN A 172 16.28 20.97 -5.43
C GLN A 172 16.47 21.27 -6.92
N GLY A 173 17.69 21.58 -7.36
CA GLY A 173 17.98 21.84 -8.77
C GLY A 173 17.71 20.63 -9.66
N ARG A 174 18.05 19.42 -9.22
CA ARG A 174 17.71 18.17 -9.93
C ARG A 174 16.20 17.94 -9.94
N LEU A 175 15.53 18.13 -8.81
CA LEU A 175 14.09 17.97 -8.72
C LEU A 175 13.36 18.94 -9.66
N ASP A 176 13.76 20.21 -9.65
CA ASP A 176 13.23 21.24 -10.54
C ASP A 176 13.37 20.84 -12.02
N GLN A 177 14.55 20.34 -12.43
CA GLN A 177 14.77 19.85 -13.79
C GLN A 177 13.82 18.70 -14.15
N LEU A 178 13.62 17.74 -13.24
CA LEU A 178 12.70 16.62 -13.46
C LEU A 178 11.23 17.06 -13.45
N CYS A 179 10.88 18.12 -12.74
CA CYS A 179 9.57 18.78 -12.83
C CYS A 179 9.40 19.63 -14.11
N GLY A 180 10.41 19.70 -14.97
CA GLY A 180 10.40 20.52 -16.19
C GLY A 180 10.62 22.01 -15.94
N MET A 181 11.21 22.37 -14.81
CA MET A 181 11.57 23.75 -14.46
C MET A 181 13.00 24.07 -14.91
N ALA A 182 13.18 25.23 -15.53
CA ALA A 182 14.51 25.78 -15.83
C ALA A 182 14.56 27.25 -15.44
N ALA A 183 15.55 27.63 -14.62
CA ALA A 183 15.71 29.00 -14.11
C ALA A 183 14.46 29.58 -13.41
N GLY A 184 13.62 28.73 -12.82
CA GLY A 184 12.37 29.12 -12.17
C GLY A 184 11.15 29.19 -13.10
N ASP A 185 11.32 28.95 -14.39
CA ASP A 185 10.23 28.93 -15.37
C ASP A 185 9.88 27.50 -15.80
N TYR A 186 8.59 27.23 -16.01
CA TYR A 186 8.12 25.95 -16.53
C TYR A 186 8.41 25.84 -18.04
N THR A 187 9.23 24.85 -18.40
CA THR A 187 9.66 24.59 -19.78
C THR A 187 8.91 23.45 -20.47
N GLY A 188 8.04 22.74 -19.74
CA GLY A 188 7.07 21.81 -20.32
C GLY A 188 7.49 20.36 -20.47
N GLN A 189 8.76 20.01 -20.20
CA GLN A 189 9.22 18.62 -20.19
C GLN A 189 9.41 18.14 -18.75
N CYS A 190 8.34 17.63 -18.13
CA CYS A 190 8.39 16.97 -16.84
C CYS A 190 8.52 15.46 -16.99
N VAL A 191 9.01 14.78 -15.96
CA VAL A 191 9.00 13.32 -15.88
C VAL A 191 7.56 12.82 -15.87
N ASP A 192 7.25 11.95 -16.81
CA ASP A 192 5.95 11.32 -16.99
C ASP A 192 6.07 9.79 -17.16
N GLY A 193 4.96 9.15 -17.54
CA GLY A 193 4.90 7.70 -17.75
C GLY A 193 5.80 7.20 -18.89
N ASP A 194 6.12 8.05 -19.86
CA ASP A 194 6.90 7.72 -21.06
C ASP A 194 8.42 7.82 -20.82
N CYS A 195 8.82 8.41 -19.69
CA CYS A 195 10.21 8.47 -19.26
C CYS A 195 10.77 7.09 -18.86
N SER A 196 12.11 6.96 -18.88
CA SER A 196 12.77 5.71 -18.51
C SER A 196 12.50 5.34 -17.05
N ALA A 197 12.59 4.04 -16.74
CA ALA A 197 12.42 3.53 -15.39
C ALA A 197 13.37 4.20 -14.38
N GLU A 198 14.61 4.44 -14.79
CA GLU A 198 15.66 5.09 -14.00
C GLU A 198 15.33 6.55 -13.72
N THR A 199 14.89 7.32 -14.72
CA THR A 199 14.49 8.72 -14.54
C THR A 199 13.30 8.84 -13.60
N ARG A 200 12.30 7.96 -13.74
CA ARG A 200 11.12 7.93 -12.85
C ARG A 200 11.50 7.52 -11.43
N LEU A 201 12.45 6.59 -11.30
CA LEU A 201 13.00 6.19 -10.00
C LEU A 201 13.74 7.36 -9.34
N GLU A 202 14.62 8.05 -10.06
CA GLU A 202 15.31 9.24 -9.54
C GLU A 202 14.31 10.32 -9.07
N TYR A 203 13.32 10.63 -9.91
CA TYR A 203 12.26 11.58 -9.57
C TYR A 203 11.52 11.19 -8.29
N HIS A 204 11.11 9.92 -8.19
CA HIS A 204 10.43 9.41 -6.99
C HIS A 204 11.29 9.52 -5.73
N LEU A 205 12.57 9.15 -5.80
CA LEU A 205 13.48 9.21 -4.67
C LEU A 205 13.73 10.66 -4.21
N LEU A 206 13.88 11.59 -5.15
CA LEU A 206 14.04 13.01 -4.84
C LEU A 206 12.78 13.61 -4.21
N MET A 207 11.59 13.20 -4.68
CA MET A 207 10.29 13.64 -4.14
C MET A 207 10.01 13.10 -2.73
N THR A 208 10.39 11.85 -2.44
CA THR A 208 10.16 11.23 -1.12
C THR A 208 11.06 11.81 -0.03
N GLY A 209 12.17 12.43 -0.41
CA GLY A 209 13.08 13.11 0.51
C GLY A 209 14.07 12.17 1.21
N ARG A 210 15.07 12.78 1.86
CA ARG A 210 16.23 12.05 2.43
C ARG A 210 15.88 11.03 3.51
N ILE A 211 14.86 11.31 4.34
CA ILE A 211 14.46 10.40 5.42
C ILE A 211 13.94 9.09 4.82
N ALA A 212 13.09 9.17 3.79
CA ALA A 212 12.59 8.00 3.09
C ALA A 212 13.67 7.30 2.25
N LEU A 213 14.66 8.04 1.76
CA LEU A 213 15.76 7.49 0.97
C LEU A 213 16.56 6.42 1.74
N GLU A 214 16.73 6.57 3.06
CA GLU A 214 17.39 5.53 3.89
C GLU A 214 16.63 4.20 3.88
N ASP A 215 15.30 4.25 3.87
CA ASP A 215 14.46 3.06 3.79
C ASP A 215 14.55 2.41 2.39
N TRP A 216 14.65 3.22 1.34
CA TRP A 216 14.91 2.73 -0.02
C TRP A 216 16.29 2.09 -0.17
N ILE A 217 17.33 2.68 0.41
CA ILE A 217 18.67 2.08 0.46
C ILE A 217 18.61 0.70 1.14
N ARG A 218 17.89 0.60 2.26
CA ARG A 218 17.69 -0.69 2.96
C ARG A 218 16.91 -1.68 2.10
N CYS A 219 15.89 -1.22 1.38
CA CYS A 219 15.11 -2.04 0.45
C CYS A 219 16.00 -2.62 -0.66
N VAL A 220 16.80 -1.79 -1.32
CA VAL A 220 17.74 -2.25 -2.37
C VAL A 220 18.78 -3.21 -1.80
N GLY A 221 19.31 -2.92 -0.61
CA GLY A 221 20.22 -3.82 0.10
C GLY A 221 19.58 -5.17 0.43
N ALA A 222 18.31 -5.20 0.81
CA ALA A 222 17.57 -6.44 1.01
C ALA A 222 17.40 -7.22 -0.29
N CYS A 223 17.08 -6.56 -1.41
CA CYS A 223 16.98 -7.19 -2.73
C CYS A 223 18.31 -7.80 -3.20
N LEU A 224 19.44 -7.14 -2.92
CA LEU A 224 20.78 -7.68 -3.19
C LEU A 224 21.12 -8.88 -2.30
N GLY A 225 20.56 -8.93 -1.09
CA GLY A 225 20.71 -10.05 -0.16
C GLY A 225 19.82 -11.26 -0.47
N MET A 226 18.93 -11.18 -1.46
CA MET A 226 18.11 -12.31 -1.89
C MET A 226 18.94 -13.29 -2.71
N ASP A 227 18.95 -14.56 -2.31
CA ASP A 227 19.75 -15.62 -2.95
C ASP A 227 19.25 -15.99 -4.36
N SER A 228 18.03 -15.59 -4.73
CA SER A 228 17.39 -15.98 -5.98
C SER A 228 16.79 -14.81 -6.74
N GLU A 229 17.21 -14.63 -7.99
CA GLU A 229 16.55 -13.71 -8.93
C GLU A 229 15.09 -14.10 -9.18
N LYS A 230 14.77 -15.39 -9.12
CA LYS A 230 13.39 -15.87 -9.29
C LYS A 230 12.48 -15.41 -8.16
N GLU A 231 12.97 -15.47 -6.92
CA GLU A 231 12.22 -14.96 -5.77
C GLU A 231 12.00 -13.46 -5.90
N ARG A 232 13.07 -12.72 -6.25
CA ARG A 232 12.98 -11.28 -6.48
C ARG A 232 11.98 -10.93 -7.60
N ALA A 233 12.00 -11.66 -8.71
CA ALA A 233 11.05 -11.48 -9.81
C ALA A 233 9.60 -11.76 -9.40
N ALA A 234 9.34 -12.75 -8.54
CA ALA A 234 8.00 -13.01 -8.01
C ALA A 234 7.48 -11.82 -7.17
N HIS A 235 8.36 -11.15 -6.41
CA HIS A 235 7.99 -9.89 -5.74
C HIS A 235 7.71 -8.77 -6.74
N ALA A 236 8.50 -8.66 -7.82
CA ALA A 236 8.25 -7.69 -8.87
C ALA A 236 6.84 -7.86 -9.46
N GLU A 237 6.42 -9.08 -9.78
CA GLU A 237 5.07 -9.38 -10.28
C GLU A 237 3.96 -8.87 -9.34
N VAL A 238 4.13 -9.05 -8.02
CA VAL A 238 3.16 -8.55 -7.03
C VAL A 238 3.08 -7.02 -7.04
N TYR A 239 4.22 -6.33 -7.18
CA TYR A 239 4.24 -4.87 -7.23
C TYR A 239 3.66 -4.31 -8.53
N ASP A 240 3.91 -4.98 -9.66
CA ASP A 240 3.31 -4.64 -10.95
C ASP A 240 1.78 -4.79 -10.90
N GLU A 241 1.30 -5.90 -10.35
CA GLU A 241 -0.13 -6.16 -10.18
C GLU A 241 -0.78 -5.10 -9.27
N ALA A 242 -0.14 -4.77 -8.15
CA ALA A 242 -0.64 -3.76 -7.22
C ALA A 242 -0.73 -2.36 -7.87
N GLY A 243 0.32 -1.93 -8.57
CA GLY A 243 0.33 -0.66 -9.31
C GLY A 243 -0.72 -0.63 -10.42
N SER A 244 -0.82 -1.71 -11.19
CA SER A 244 -1.79 -1.86 -12.27
C SER A 244 -3.24 -1.88 -11.76
N PHE A 245 -3.51 -2.59 -10.67
CA PHE A 245 -4.82 -2.59 -10.02
C PHE A 245 -5.20 -1.19 -9.54
N LEU A 246 -4.28 -0.49 -8.88
CA LEU A 246 -4.52 0.86 -8.36
C LEU A 246 -4.80 1.85 -9.50
N GLY A 247 -4.00 1.82 -10.56
CA GLY A 247 -4.22 2.66 -11.75
C GLY A 247 -5.58 2.40 -12.41
N ARG A 248 -5.96 1.13 -12.56
CA ARG A 248 -7.30 0.74 -13.05
C ARG A 248 -8.42 1.23 -12.13
N ALA A 249 -8.27 1.05 -10.83
CA ALA A 249 -9.27 1.43 -9.84
C ALA A 249 -9.50 2.94 -9.83
N PHE A 250 -8.42 3.71 -9.88
CA PHE A 250 -8.47 5.16 -9.96
C PHE A 250 -9.16 5.65 -11.23
N TYR A 251 -8.75 5.14 -12.40
CA TYR A 251 -9.37 5.51 -13.67
C TYR A 251 -10.85 5.15 -13.75
N GLN A 252 -11.30 4.03 -13.15
CA GLN A 252 -12.72 3.65 -13.16
C GLN A 252 -13.60 4.45 -12.20
N MET A 253 -13.02 5.10 -11.18
CA MET A 253 -13.77 5.80 -10.14
C MET A 253 -13.70 7.31 -10.22
N VAL A 254 -12.53 7.84 -10.59
CA VAL A 254 -12.22 9.28 -10.51
C VAL A 254 -11.85 9.86 -11.86
N GLY A 255 -11.17 9.08 -12.72
CA GLY A 255 -10.76 9.47 -14.08
C GLY A 255 -11.93 9.61 -15.05
#